data_AF-A0A7V4MJ15-F1
#
_entry.id   AF-A0A7V4MJ15-F1
#
_cell.length_a   1.000
_cell.length_b   1.000
_cell.length_c   1.000
_cell.angle_alpha   90.00
_cell.angle_beta   90.00
_cell.angle_gamma   90.00
#
_symmetry.space_group_name_H-M   'P 1'
#
loop_
_entity.id
_entity.type
_entity.pdbx_description
1 polymer ?
#
loop_
_entity_poly.entity_id
_entity_poly.type
_entity_poly.pdbx_seq_one_letter_code
_entity_poly.pdbx_strand_id
1 'polypeptide(L)'
;MKECPKCKEIRDYKDFRDPDLITGYGRFCCHCKGYTLVEKPAHDNIKTDNAVVSDKTCPRCGSKMILRKGRYGKFYGCSKFPYCRGTRQA
;
A
#
# COMPACT_ATOMS: atom_id res chain seq x y z
N MET A 1 -31.98 -10.93 -12.02
CA MET A 1 -31.90 -11.05 -10.55
C MET A 1 -30.91 -12.16 -10.21
N LYS A 2 -30.06 -11.99 -9.20
CA LYS A 2 -29.00 -12.93 -8.81
C LYS A 2 -28.94 -13.00 -7.29
N GLU A 3 -28.84 -14.21 -6.74
CA GLU A 3 -28.63 -14.41 -5.31
C GLU A 3 -27.17 -14.08 -4.95
N CYS A 4 -26.98 -13.24 -3.93
CA CYS A 4 -25.64 -12.99 -3.43
C CYS A 4 -25.22 -14.15 -2.51
N PRO A 5 -24.10 -14.85 -2.75
CA PRO A 5 -23.64 -15.96 -1.90
C PRO A 5 -23.28 -15.57 -0.47
N LYS A 6 -23.27 -14.26 -0.17
CA LYS A 6 -22.77 -13.68 1.07
C LYS A 6 -23.89 -13.19 1.98
N CYS A 7 -24.87 -12.45 1.45
CA CYS A 7 -26.07 -12.09 2.21
C CYS A 7 -27.27 -13.02 1.96
N LYS A 8 -27.18 -13.95 0.99
CA LYS A 8 -28.29 -14.81 0.52
C LYS A 8 -29.53 -14.05 0.04
N GLU A 9 -29.42 -12.74 -0.15
CA GLU A 9 -30.49 -11.93 -0.73
C GLU A 9 -30.45 -12.01 -2.25
N ILE A 10 -31.64 -12.12 -2.83
CA ILE A 10 -31.86 -12.03 -4.27
C ILE A 10 -31.91 -10.55 -4.64
N ARG A 11 -30.94 -10.08 -5.41
CA ARG A 11 -30.79 -8.67 -5.81
C ARG A 11 -30.76 -8.53 -7.32
N ASP A 12 -30.84 -7.29 -7.81
CA ASP A 12 -30.81 -7.06 -9.26
C ASP A 12 -29.40 -7.27 -9.82
N TYR A 13 -29.29 -7.59 -11.11
CA TYR A 13 -27.99 -7.82 -11.74
C TYR A 13 -27.10 -6.56 -11.70
N LYS A 14 -27.69 -5.36 -11.72
CA LYS A 14 -26.96 -4.09 -11.58
C LYS A 14 -26.20 -3.98 -10.26
N ASP A 15 -26.73 -4.57 -9.19
CA ASP A 15 -26.08 -4.59 -7.87
C ASP A 15 -24.80 -5.44 -7.86
N PHE A 16 -24.53 -6.22 -8.90
CA PHE A 16 -23.29 -7.01 -9.00
C PHE A 16 -22.22 -6.32 -9.83
N ARG A 17 -22.50 -5.17 -10.46
CA ARG A 17 -21.51 -4.47 -11.30
C ARG A 17 -20.26 -4.11 -10.49
N ASP A 18 -19.10 -4.37 -11.07
CA ASP A 18 -17.79 -4.02 -10.52
C ASP A 18 -16.93 -3.40 -11.62
N PRO A 19 -16.63 -2.09 -11.56
CA PRO A 19 -15.71 -1.45 -12.50
C PRO A 19 -14.27 -2.00 -12.39
N ASP A 20 -13.90 -2.57 -11.24
CA ASP A 20 -12.54 -3.07 -10.99
C ASP A 20 -12.33 -4.50 -11.52
N LEU A 21 -13.41 -5.23 -11.85
CA LEU A 21 -13.32 -6.55 -12.47
C LEU A 21 -13.34 -6.44 -13.98
N ILE A 22 -12.47 -7.20 -14.64
CA ILE A 22 -12.43 -7.32 -16.11
C ILE A 22 -13.80 -7.72 -16.69
N THR A 23 -14.54 -8.56 -15.97
CA THR A 23 -15.88 -9.01 -16.36
C THR A 23 -16.97 -7.96 -16.18
N GLY A 24 -16.68 -6.84 -15.50
CA GLY A 24 -17.64 -5.78 -15.18
C GLY A 24 -18.70 -6.17 -14.13
N TYR A 25 -18.78 -7.44 -13.71
CA TYR A 25 -19.73 -7.95 -12.73
C TYR A 25 -19.08 -8.97 -11.80
N GLY A 26 -19.31 -8.81 -10.50
CA GLY A 26 -18.76 -9.61 -9.41
C GLY A 26 -19.66 -10.73 -8.91
N ARG A 27 -19.06 -11.59 -8.09
CA ARG A 27 -19.75 -12.70 -7.42
C ARG A 27 -20.67 -12.24 -6.29
N PHE A 28 -20.34 -11.13 -5.65
CA PHE A 28 -21.07 -10.58 -4.51
C PHE A 28 -21.77 -9.26 -4.91
N CYS A 29 -22.90 -8.95 -4.27
CA CYS A 29 -23.58 -7.67 -4.50
C CYS A 29 -22.74 -6.51 -3.94
N CYS A 30 -22.94 -5.30 -4.45
CA CYS A 30 -22.19 -4.09 -4.13
C CYS A 30 -22.24 -3.73 -2.63
N HIS A 31 -23.29 -4.16 -1.92
CA HIS A 31 -23.44 -3.98 -0.48
C HIS A 31 -22.59 -4.99 0.31
N CYS A 32 -22.40 -6.18 -0.24
CA CYS A 32 -21.59 -7.24 0.36
C CYS A 32 -20.11 -7.16 -0.03
N LYS A 33 -19.73 -6.35 -1.02
CA LYS A 33 -18.31 -6.14 -1.36
C LYS A 33 -17.52 -5.41 -0.25
N GLY A 34 -18.20 -4.94 0.80
CA GLY A 34 -17.64 -4.12 1.88
C GLY A 34 -17.55 -4.70 3.31
N TYR A 35 -17.80 -6.00 3.58
CA TYR A 35 -17.10 -6.64 4.73
C TYR A 35 -15.82 -7.20 4.14
N THR A 36 -14.64 -6.70 4.50
CA THR A 36 -14.21 -6.40 5.86
C THR A 36 -14.31 -4.94 6.30
N LEU A 37 -14.88 -4.69 7.49
CA LEU A 37 -14.42 -3.66 8.42
C LEU A 37 -13.00 -4.04 8.92
N VAL A 38 -12.09 -4.25 8.01
CA VAL A 38 -10.67 -4.11 8.24
C VAL A 38 -10.40 -2.89 7.39
N GLU A 39 -10.21 -1.76 8.08
CA GLU A 39 -9.72 -0.52 7.50
C GLU A 39 -8.81 -0.91 6.34
N LYS A 40 -9.11 -0.50 5.10
CA LYS A 40 -8.15 -0.68 4.01
C LYS A 40 -6.84 -0.12 4.58
N PRO A 41 -5.80 -0.92 4.89
CA PRO A 41 -4.53 -0.29 5.13
C PRO A 41 -4.27 0.38 3.80
N ALA A 42 -4.22 1.71 3.81
CA ALA A 42 -3.52 2.42 2.77
C ALA A 42 -2.25 1.60 2.54
N HIS A 43 -2.01 1.17 1.30
CA HIS A 43 -0.83 0.37 0.99
C HIS A 43 0.42 1.28 1.05
N ASP A 44 0.54 2.05 2.13
CA ASP A 44 1.77 2.54 2.67
C ASP A 44 2.46 1.31 3.21
N ASN A 45 3.43 0.86 2.41
CA ASN A 45 4.41 -0.14 2.78
C ASN A 45 5.22 0.41 3.95
N ILE A 46 4.62 0.54 5.15
CA ILE A 46 5.34 0.84 6.39
C ILE A 46 6.01 -0.47 6.77
N LYS A 47 7.08 -0.77 6.05
CA LYS A 47 8.16 -1.58 6.59
C LYS A 47 8.58 -0.83 7.84
N THR A 48 8.22 -1.36 9.00
CA THR A 48 8.88 -0.99 10.25
C THR A 48 10.28 -1.60 10.18
N ASP A 49 11.13 -1.06 9.30
CA ASP A 49 12.56 -1.15 9.50
C ASP A 49 12.88 -0.20 10.65
N ASN A 50 13.52 -0.71 11.71
CA ASN A 50 14.17 0.09 12.73
C ASN A 50 15.23 0.95 12.04
N ALA A 51 14.79 2.02 11.37
CA ALA A 51 15.60 2.93 10.59
C ALA A 51 16.36 3.78 11.59
N VAL A 52 17.58 3.35 11.93
CA VAL A 52 18.49 4.15 12.75
C VAL A 52 18.77 5.44 11.97
N VAL A 53 18.16 6.53 12.43
CA VAL A 53 18.39 7.87 11.88
C VAL A 53 19.82 8.24 12.25
N SER A 54 20.64 8.52 11.24
CA SER A 54 22.02 8.94 11.45
C SER A 54 22.10 10.46 11.50
N ASP A 55 23.10 10.99 12.20
CA ASP A 55 23.40 12.43 12.24
C ASP A 55 23.91 12.98 10.89
N LYS A 56 24.08 12.11 9.88
CA LYS A 56 24.52 12.51 8.55
C LYS A 56 23.38 13.11 7.74
N THR A 57 23.67 14.26 7.12
CA THR A 57 22.75 14.99 6.25
C THR A 57 22.97 14.64 4.78
N CYS A 58 21.88 14.53 4.02
CA CYS A 58 21.93 14.30 2.58
C CYS A 58 22.49 15.53 1.86
N PRO A 59 23.57 15.41 1.05
CA PRO A 59 24.17 16.55 0.35
C PRO A 59 23.28 17.11 -0.77
N ARG A 60 22.23 16.37 -1.18
CA ARG A 60 21.34 16.79 -2.27
C ARG A 60 20.14 17.62 -1.80
N CYS A 61 19.66 17.40 -0.58
CA CYS A 61 18.41 17.99 -0.10
C CYS A 61 18.45 18.46 1.36
N GLY A 62 19.59 18.37 2.03
CA GLY A 62 19.73 18.80 3.44
C GLY A 62 18.91 17.97 4.44
N SER A 63 18.28 16.87 4.01
CA SER A 63 17.42 16.06 4.87
C SER A 63 18.20 14.98 5.60
N LYS A 64 17.70 14.52 6.74
CA LYS A 64 18.32 13.45 7.54
C LYS A 64 18.43 12.16 6.73
N MET A 65 19.54 11.45 6.89
CA MET A 65 19.74 10.14 6.27
C MET A 65 19.43 9.01 7.25
N ILE A 66 18.85 7.94 6.72
CA ILE A 66 18.44 6.75 7.46
C ILE A 66 19.33 5.57 7.04
N LEU A 67 19.78 4.79 8.01
CA LEU A 67 20.58 3.59 7.75
C LEU A 67 19.65 2.47 7.26
N ARG A 68 19.74 2.13 5.98
CA ARG A 68 19.00 1.02 5.34
C ARG A 68 19.92 -0.15 5.07
N LYS A 69 19.37 -1.37 5.06
CA LYS A 69 20.11 -2.58 4.67
C LYS A 69 19.71 -2.96 3.25
N GLY A 70 20.67 -2.96 2.33
CA GLY A 70 20.51 -3.41 0.94
C GLY A 70 21.22 -4.74 0.68
N ARG A 71 21.20 -5.18 -0.58
CA ARG A 71 21.87 -6.43 -1.02
C ARG A 71 23.37 -6.42 -0.75
N TYR A 72 24.01 -5.26 -0.85
CA TYR A 72 25.46 -5.09 -0.73
C TYR A 72 25.92 -4.67 0.67
N GLY A 73 25.01 -4.61 1.65
CA GLY A 73 25.31 -4.15 3.00
C GLY A 73 24.46 -2.96 3.43
N LYS A 74 24.87 -2.33 4.54
CA LYS A 74 24.19 -1.15 5.07
C LYS A 74 24.57 0.08 4.26
N PHE A 75 23.63 0.99 4.05
CA PHE A 75 23.85 2.26 3.36
C PHE A 75 22.95 3.34 3.96
N TYR A 76 23.40 4.59 3.91
CA TYR A 76 22.57 5.73 4.27
C TYR A 76 21.68 6.10 3.07
N GLY A 77 20.37 5.91 3.21
CA GLY A 77 19.36 6.40 2.29
C GLY A 77 18.79 7.73 2.74
N CYS A 78 18.42 8.61 1.82
CA CYS A 78 17.69 9.82 2.16
C CYS A 78 16.28 9.49 2.71
N SER A 79 15.87 10.15 3.79
CA SER A 79 14.51 10.03 4.37
C SER A 79 13.40 10.39 3.39
N LYS A 80 13.64 11.35 2.50
CA LYS A 80 12.67 11.80 1.46
C LYS A 80 12.60 10.93 0.20
N PHE A 81 13.02 9.67 0.25
CA PHE A 81 12.78 8.76 -0.88
C PHE A 81 11.26 8.56 -1.08
N PRO A 82 10.68 8.60 -2.29
CA PRO A 82 11.28 8.55 -3.64
C PRO A 82 11.70 9.90 -4.24
N TYR A 83 11.31 11.02 -3.63
CA TYR A 83 11.58 12.38 -4.12
C TYR A 83 13.08 12.73 -4.14
N CYS A 84 13.86 12.18 -3.21
CA CYS A 84 15.31 12.28 -3.20
C CYS A 84 15.95 10.89 -3.15
N ARG A 85 16.66 10.53 -4.24
CA ARG A 85 17.43 9.28 -4.35
C ARG A 85 18.88 9.41 -3.88
N GLY A 86 19.15 10.33 -2.95
CA GLY A 86 20.49 10.51 -2.38
C GLY A 86 20.87 9.32 -1.49
N THR A 87 21.97 8.64 -1.83
CA THR A 87 22.54 7.53 -1.06
C THR A 87 23.99 7.81 -0.70
N ARG A 88 24.43 7.36 0.48
CA ARG A 88 25.84 7.33 0.90
C ARG A 88 26.19 5.96 1.45
N GLN A 89 27.42 5.52 1.30
CA GLN A 89 27.89 4.27 1.93
C GLN A 89 27.91 4.46 3.45
N ALA A 90 27.54 3.39 4.17
CA ALA A 90 27.47 3.38 5.63
C ALA A 90 28.85 3.45 6.28
#